data_AF-A0A5D2E0U1-F1
#
_entry.id   AF-A0A5D2E0U1-F1
#
_cell.length_a   1.000
_cell.length_b   1.000
_cell.length_c   1.000
_cell.angle_alpha   90.00
_cell.angle_beta   90.00
_cell.angle_gamma   90.00
#
_symmetry.space_group_name_H-M   'P 1'
#
loop_
_entity.id
_entity.type
_entity.pdbx_description
1 polymer ?
#
loop_
_entity_poly.entity_id
_entity_poly.type
_entity_poly.pdbx_seq_one_letter_code
_entity_poly.pdbx_strand_id
1 'polypeptide(L)'
;KRVVVEAWCPRCRQTEEDSIHIFRQCPTTEEVWRYLSLDWVLNTSIQNAWKWLNWVFNQGINEQCCLFCCGLWLIWSNRNQLLYENKITNSRDISRQITSYNLKLQGLEEK
;
A
#
# COMPACT_ATOMS: atom_id res chain seq x y z
N LYS A 1 -20.08 15.23 19.21
CA LYS A 1 -19.18 15.86 18.21
C LYS A 1 -19.04 14.91 17.03
N ARG A 2 -19.58 15.23 15.85
CA ARG A 2 -19.27 14.49 14.62
C ARG A 2 -17.83 14.88 14.24
N VAL A 3 -16.91 13.94 14.28
CA VAL A 3 -15.59 14.13 13.69
C VAL A 3 -15.84 14.21 12.19
N VAL A 4 -15.72 15.40 11.62
CA VAL A 4 -15.60 15.55 10.17
C VAL A 4 -14.23 14.98 9.86
N VAL A 5 -14.19 13.69 9.50
CA VAL A 5 -12.99 13.09 8.94
C VAL A 5 -12.73 13.91 7.69
N GLU A 6 -11.59 14.59 7.64
CA GLU A 6 -11.15 15.23 6.41
C GLU A 6 -11.26 14.17 5.32
N ALA A 7 -12.16 14.39 4.35
CA ALA A 7 -12.39 13.42 3.29
C ALA A 7 -11.13 13.21 2.44
N TRP A 8 -10.15 14.10 2.56
CA TRP A 8 -8.91 14.13 1.80
C TRP A 8 -7.89 13.11 2.32
N CYS A 9 -7.13 12.52 1.39
CA CYS A 9 -6.02 11.66 1.76
C CYS A 9 -5.02 12.40 2.66
N PRO A 10 -4.72 11.89 3.88
CA PRO A 10 -3.83 12.55 4.81
C PRO A 10 -2.38 12.60 4.32
N ARG A 11 -2.02 11.76 3.34
CA ARG A 11 -0.67 11.66 2.75
C ARG A 11 -0.43 12.73 1.69
N CYS A 12 -1.28 12.78 0.66
CA CYS A 12 -1.06 13.64 -0.50
C CYS A 12 -1.89 14.93 -0.45
N ARG A 13 -3.02 14.93 0.26
CA ARG A 13 -4.00 16.04 0.32
C ARG A 13 -4.53 16.50 -1.05
N GLN A 14 -4.48 15.63 -2.07
CA GLN A 14 -4.86 15.95 -3.45
C GLN A 14 -6.24 15.43 -3.86
N THR A 15 -6.73 14.38 -3.22
CA THR A 15 -7.98 13.71 -3.59
C THR A 15 -8.64 13.16 -2.34
N GLU A 16 -9.95 12.92 -2.41
CA GLU A 16 -10.66 12.19 -1.38
C GLU A 16 -10.06 10.79 -1.18
N GLU A 17 -10.01 10.36 0.07
CA GLU A 17 -9.46 9.09 0.48
C GLU A 17 -10.48 7.99 0.24
N ASP A 18 -10.16 7.08 -0.68
CA ASP A 18 -10.82 5.79 -0.82
C ASP A 18 -9.77 4.66 -0.88
N SER A 19 -10.25 3.41 -0.94
CA SER A 19 -9.35 2.26 -0.98
C SER A 19 -8.42 2.26 -2.20
N ILE A 20 -8.91 2.68 -3.39
CA ILE A 20 -8.07 2.64 -4.59
C ILE A 20 -7.02 3.76 -4.56
N HIS A 21 -7.35 4.90 -3.97
CA HIS A 21 -6.43 5.99 -3.76
C HIS A 21 -5.33 5.58 -2.78
N ILE A 22 -5.70 5.10 -1.59
CA ILE A 22 -4.73 4.70 -0.55
C ILE A 22 -3.74 3.67 -1.09
N PHE A 23 -4.24 2.64 -1.78
CA PHE A 23 -3.44 1.49 -2.17
C PHE A 23 -2.80 1.58 -3.55
N ARG A 24 -3.20 2.53 -4.41
CA ARG A 24 -2.65 2.61 -5.77
C ARG A 24 -2.39 4.02 -6.27
N GLN A 25 -3.33 4.96 -6.13
CA GLN A 25 -3.25 6.26 -6.83
C GLN A 25 -2.56 7.36 -6.01
N CYS A 26 -2.39 7.17 -4.69
CA CYS A 26 -1.66 8.10 -3.87
C CYS A 26 -0.20 8.14 -4.36
N PRO A 27 0.37 9.33 -4.67
CA PRO A 27 1.72 9.45 -5.20
C PRO A 27 2.78 8.74 -4.34
N THR A 28 2.62 8.81 -3.01
CA THR A 28 3.54 8.11 -2.10
C THR A 28 3.40 6.60 -2.19
N THR A 29 2.20 6.09 -2.41
CA THR A 29 1.96 4.65 -2.59
C THR A 29 2.47 4.18 -3.94
N GLU A 30 2.30 4.97 -5.01
CA GLU A 30 2.90 4.66 -6.30
C GLU A 30 4.41 4.45 -6.18
N GLU A 31 5.11 5.41 -5.57
CA GLU A 31 6.56 5.31 -5.33
C GLU A 31 6.94 4.06 -4.53
N VAL A 32 6.16 3.68 -3.51
CA VAL A 32 6.39 2.45 -2.74
C VAL A 32 6.37 1.23 -3.67
N TRP A 33 5.37 1.13 -4.54
CA TRP A 33 5.28 0.02 -5.50
C TRP A 33 6.44 0.02 -6.50
N ARG A 34 6.88 1.19 -6.97
CA ARG A 34 8.07 1.31 -7.84
C ARG A 34 9.34 0.84 -7.13
N TYR A 35 9.54 1.23 -5.87
CA TYR A 35 10.70 0.79 -5.07
C TYR A 35 10.73 -0.71 -4.79
N LEU A 36 9.57 -1.37 -4.82
CA LEU A 36 9.44 -2.83 -4.66
C LEU A 36 9.49 -3.58 -5.99
N SER A 37 9.74 -2.89 -7.11
CA SER A 37 9.69 -3.47 -8.46
C SER A 37 8.32 -4.10 -8.80
N LEU A 38 7.24 -3.50 -8.27
CA LEU A 38 5.85 -3.89 -8.49
C LEU A 38 5.07 -2.85 -9.30
N ASP A 39 5.74 -2.06 -10.16
CA ASP A 39 5.10 -1.01 -10.97
C ASP A 39 3.89 -1.49 -11.79
N TRP A 40 3.87 -2.76 -12.18
CA TRP A 40 2.79 -3.38 -12.93
C TRP A 40 1.45 -3.37 -12.16
N VAL A 41 1.46 -3.29 -10.82
CA VAL A 41 0.22 -3.18 -10.02
C VAL A 41 -0.45 -1.82 -10.16
N LEU A 42 0.23 -0.81 -10.73
CA LEU A 42 -0.30 0.54 -10.95
C LEU A 42 -1.23 0.65 -12.17
N ASN A 43 -1.76 -0.47 -12.67
CA ASN A 43 -2.64 -0.49 -13.83
C ASN A 43 -3.91 0.37 -13.64
N THR A 44 -3.94 1.53 -14.29
CA THR A 44 -5.02 2.51 -14.19
C THR A 44 -6.26 2.14 -15.01
N SER A 45 -6.24 1.07 -15.81
CA SER A 45 -7.44 0.65 -16.57
C SER A 45 -8.53 0.07 -15.67
N ILE A 46 -8.19 -0.37 -14.45
CA ILE A 46 -9.11 -1.03 -13.51
C ILE A 46 -9.43 -0.08 -12.35
N GLN A 47 -10.55 0.63 -12.39
CA GLN A 47 -10.88 1.64 -11.36
C GLN A 47 -11.41 1.04 -10.05
N ASN A 48 -12.08 -0.12 -10.14
CA ASN A 48 -12.68 -0.75 -8.96
C ASN A 48 -11.61 -1.51 -8.15
N ALA A 49 -11.51 -1.22 -6.84
CA ALA A 49 -10.53 -1.82 -5.94
C ALA A 49 -10.59 -3.36 -5.90
N TRP A 50 -11.80 -3.94 -5.85
CA TRP A 50 -11.95 -5.39 -5.83
C TRP A 50 -11.51 -6.05 -7.14
N LYS A 51 -11.88 -5.47 -8.29
CA LYS A 51 -11.41 -5.95 -9.60
C LYS A 51 -9.89 -5.82 -9.73
N TRP A 52 -9.32 -4.74 -9.21
CA TRP A 52 -7.87 -4.52 -9.21
C TRP A 52 -7.15 -5.58 -8.38
N LEU A 53 -7.62 -5.85 -7.15
CA LEU A 53 -7.05 -6.90 -6.31
C LEU A 53 -7.09 -8.27 -7.00
N ASN A 54 -8.25 -8.68 -7.53
CA ASN A 54 -8.36 -9.94 -8.28
C ASN A 54 -7.41 -10.01 -9.47
N TRP A 55 -7.26 -8.90 -10.20
CA TRP A 55 -6.31 -8.84 -11.30
C TRP A 55 -4.86 -9.03 -10.83
N VAL A 56 -4.45 -8.37 -9.74
CA VAL A 56 -3.09 -8.55 -9.18
C VAL A 56 -2.82 -10.01 -8.82
N PHE A 57 -3.74 -10.68 -8.11
CA PHE A 57 -3.57 -12.09 -7.74
C PHE A 57 -3.64 -13.06 -8.93
N ASN A 58 -4.35 -12.71 -10.00
CA ASN A 58 -4.39 -13.52 -11.22
C ASN A 58 -3.14 -13.37 -12.10
N GLN A 59 -2.39 -12.27 -11.98
CA GLN A 59 -1.20 -12.01 -12.79
C GLN A 59 0.10 -12.30 -12.04
N GLY A 60 0.15 -12.04 -10.74
CA GLY A 60 1.34 -12.19 -9.92
C GLY A 60 1.66 -13.64 -9.58
N ILE A 61 2.95 -13.96 -9.49
CA ILE A 61 3.40 -15.21 -8.88
C ILE A 61 3.30 -15.13 -7.35
N ASN A 62 3.35 -16.28 -6.67
CA ASN A 62 3.19 -16.37 -5.21
C ASN A 62 4.09 -15.38 -4.43
N GLU A 63 5.38 -15.28 -4.77
CA GLU A 63 6.31 -14.36 -4.10
C GLU A 63 5.89 -12.90 -4.25
N GLN A 64 5.46 -12.49 -5.45
CA GLN A 64 4.98 -11.14 -5.72
C GLN A 64 3.67 -10.86 -4.98
N CYS A 65 2.76 -11.84 -4.94
CA CYS A 65 1.50 -11.75 -4.22
C CYS A 65 1.71 -11.63 -2.70
N CYS A 66 2.66 -12.38 -2.12
CA CYS A 66 3.04 -12.25 -0.72
C CYS A 66 3.61 -10.86 -0.41
N LEU A 67 4.55 -10.38 -1.25
CA LEU A 67 5.12 -9.04 -1.10
C LEU A 67 4.05 -7.95 -1.23
N PHE A 68 3.11 -8.12 -2.17
CA PHE A 68 1.97 -7.23 -2.37
C PHE A 68 1.05 -7.20 -1.14
N CYS A 69 0.71 -8.36 -0.56
CA CYS A 69 -0.07 -8.44 0.68
C CYS A 69 0.63 -7.72 1.85
N CYS A 70 1.93 -7.93 2.02
CA CYS A 70 2.74 -7.20 2.99
C CYS A 70 2.69 -5.68 2.74
N GLY A 71 2.74 -5.29 1.47
CA GLY A 71 2.61 -3.91 1.03
C GLY A 71 1.29 -3.28 1.44
N LEU A 72 0.16 -3.92 1.12
CA LEU A 72 -1.18 -3.45 1.50
C LEU A 72 -1.27 -3.23 3.02
N TRP A 73 -0.82 -4.21 3.80
CA TRP A 73 -0.85 -4.13 5.27
C TRP A 73 -0.02 -2.94 5.80
N LEU A 74 1.22 -2.79 5.34
CA LEU A 74 2.11 -1.75 5.85
C LEU A 74 1.80 -0.35 5.33
N ILE A 75 1.25 -0.23 4.11
CA ILE A 75 0.72 1.05 3.60
C ILE A 75 -0.45 1.50 4.50
N TRP A 76 -1.40 0.61 4.78
CA TRP A 76 -2.51 0.90 5.69
C TRP A 76 -2.02 1.26 7.10
N SER A 77 -1.08 0.48 7.64
CA SER A 77 -0.48 0.74 8.95
C SER A 77 0.20 2.12 9.04
N ASN A 78 1.02 2.48 8.04
CA ASN A 78 1.67 3.79 7.97
C ASN A 78 0.67 4.93 7.80
N ARG A 79 -0.43 4.72 7.05
CA ARG A 79 -1.54 5.69 6.95
C ARG A 79 -2.19 5.91 8.32
N ASN A 80 -2.41 4.86 9.10
CA ASN A 80 -2.99 4.98 10.43
C ASN A 80 -2.03 5.67 11.42
N GLN A 81 -0.75 5.33 11.39
CA GLN A 81 0.27 6.04 12.19
C GLN A 81 0.32 7.54 11.84
N LEU A 82 0.19 7.90 10.56
CA LEU A 82 0.09 9.29 10.18
C LEU A 82 -1.16 9.95 10.77
N LEU A 83 -2.33 9.33 10.61
CA LEU A 83 -3.60 9.92 11.03
C LEU A 83 -3.72 10.08 12.55
N TYR A 84 -3.28 9.08 13.32
CA TYR A 84 -3.51 9.02 14.76
C TYR A 84 -2.28 9.44 15.60
N GLU A 85 -1.07 9.33 15.04
CA GLU A 85 0.18 9.62 15.76
C GLU A 85 0.99 10.75 15.12
N ASN A 86 0.53 11.35 14.01
CA ASN A 86 1.26 12.34 13.21
C ASN A 86 2.65 11.86 12.75
N LYS A 87 2.84 10.54 12.65
CA LYS A 87 4.12 9.94 12.25
C LYS A 87 4.22 9.89 10.73
N ILE A 88 5.16 10.67 10.18
CA ILE A 88 5.42 10.71 8.74
C ILE A 88 6.52 9.72 8.39
N THR A 89 6.22 8.81 7.46
CA THR A 89 7.19 7.88 6.86
C THR A 89 7.20 8.08 5.35
N ASN A 90 8.36 8.36 4.76
CA ASN A 90 8.50 8.51 3.31
C ASN A 90 8.34 7.16 2.58
N SER A 91 8.10 7.20 1.27
CA SER A 91 7.88 6.03 0.40
C SER A 91 9.03 5.02 0.45
N ARG A 92 10.27 5.49 0.45
CA ARG A 92 11.46 4.63 0.51
C ARG A 92 11.52 3.85 1.83
N ASP A 93 11.25 4.49 2.96
CA ASP A 93 11.26 3.80 4.26
C ASP A 93 10.10 2.83 4.41
N ILE A 94 8.94 3.13 3.84
CA ILE A 94 7.82 2.16 3.76
C ILE A 94 8.22 0.93 2.94
N SER A 95 8.85 1.12 1.76
CA SER A 95 9.30 -0.01 0.93
C SER A 95 10.32 -0.91 1.66
N ARG A 96 11.22 -0.32 2.47
CA ARG A 96 12.15 -1.05 3.33
C ARG A 96 11.44 -1.83 4.43
N GLN A 97 10.44 -1.23 5.08
CA GLN A 97 9.61 -1.92 6.08
C GLN A 97 8.90 -3.13 5.46
N ILE A 98 8.35 -2.98 4.25
CA ILE A 98 7.67 -4.06 3.52
C ILE A 98 8.62 -5.20 3.22
N THR A 99 9.79 -4.89 2.66
CA THR A 99 10.81 -5.90 2.35
C THR A 99 11.27 -6.63 3.61
N SER A 100 11.55 -5.89 4.69
CA SER A 100 11.97 -6.49 5.97
C SER A 100 10.89 -7.37 6.59
N TYR A 101 9.61 -6.96 6.49
CA TYR A 101 8.49 -7.73 6.98
C TYR A 101 8.28 -9.02 6.18
N ASN A 102 8.35 -8.93 4.85
CA ASN A 102 8.24 -10.10 3.96
C ASN A 102 9.34 -11.14 4.23
N LEU A 103 10.61 -10.70 4.36
CA LEU A 103 11.73 -11.59 4.69
C LEU A 103 11.56 -12.28 6.05
N LYS A 104 11.00 -11.58 7.05
CA LYS A 104 10.69 -12.18 8.36
C LYS A 104 9.62 -13.25 8.25
N LEU A 105 8.59 -13.05 7.43
CA LEU A 105 7.54 -14.05 7.22
C LEU A 105 8.08 -15.30 6.52
N GLN A 106 8.88 -15.13 5.47
CA GLN A 106 9.52 -16.26 4.78
C GLN A 106 10.41 -17.09 5.74
N GLY A 107 11.20 -16.43 6.60
CA GLY A 107 12.00 -17.13 7.60
C GLY A 107 11.21 -17.77 8.76
N LEU A 108 9.91 -17.50 8.88
CA LEU A 108 9.00 -18.20 9.81
C LEU A 108 8.36 -19.43 9.15
N GLU A 109 8.20 -19.43 7.83
CA GLU A 109 7.64 -20.57 7.08
C GLU A 109 8.65 -21.71 6.87
N GLU A 110 9.96 -21.42 6.97
CA GLU A 110 11.04 -22.41 6.84
C GLU A 110 11.35 -23.20 8.14
N LYS A 111 10.59 -22.99 9.23
CA LYS A 111 10.75 -23.69 10.53
C LYS A 111 9.62 -24.66 10.81
#